data_AF-A0A6M0GFF0-F1
#
_entry.id   AF-A0A6M0GFF0-F1
#
_cell.length_a   1.000
_cell.length_b   1.000
_cell.length_c   1.000
_cell.angle_alpha   90.00
_cell.angle_beta   90.00
_cell.angle_gamma   90.00
#
_symmetry.space_group_name_H-M   'P 1'
#
loop_
_entity.id
_entity.type
_entity.pdbx_description
1 polymer ?
#
loop_
_entity_poly.entity_id
_entity_poly.type
_entity_poly.pdbx_seq_one_letter_code
_entity_poly.pdbx_strand_id
1 'polypeptide(L)' 'AGSKGSNLAVADFLKARGYQLFRYQPYLQKLIPIDLTKDLSNQLNIIAVPADLSN' A
#
# COMPACT_ATOMS: atom_id res chain seq x y z
N ALA A 1 16.45 -9.81 0.79
CA ALA A 1 15.17 -9.75 1.55
C ALA A 1 14.15 -9.03 0.69
N GLY A 2 12.97 -9.63 0.49
CA GLY A 2 11.96 -9.16 -0.48
C GLY A 2 11.40 -10.32 -1.28
N SER A 3 10.80 -11.29 -0.60
CA SER A 3 9.99 -12.33 -1.25
C SER A 3 8.84 -11.61 -1.97
N LYS A 4 8.84 -11.65 -3.30
CA LYS A 4 7.83 -11.00 -4.14
C LYS A 4 6.38 -11.46 -3.85
N GLY A 5 6.21 -12.57 -3.12
CA GLY A 5 4.90 -13.04 -2.63
C GLY A 5 4.46 -12.43 -1.29
N SER A 6 5.35 -11.79 -0.54
CA SER A 6 5.07 -11.35 0.83
C SER A 6 4.23 -10.07 0.90
N ASN A 7 4.35 -9.16 -0.06
CA ASN A 7 3.68 -7.86 0.01
C ASN A 7 2.22 -7.92 -0.44
N LEU A 8 1.87 -8.85 -1.33
CA LEU A 8 0.49 -9.03 -1.80
C LEU A 8 -0.41 -9.58 -0.68
N ALA A 9 0.03 -10.63 0.02
CA ALA A 9 -0.73 -11.19 1.13
C ALA A 9 -0.96 -10.18 2.27
N VAL A 10 0.06 -9.36 2.56
CA VAL A 10 -0.05 -8.28 3.55
C VAL A 10 -1.00 -7.18 3.05
N ALA A 11 -0.95 -6.83 1.77
CA ALA A 11 -1.85 -5.85 1.18
C ALA A 11 -3.32 -6.30 1.25
N ASP A 12 -3.61 -7.55 0.92
CA ASP A 12 -4.95 -8.13 1.02
C ASP A 12 -5.45 -8.16 2.47
N PHE A 13 -4.59 -8.56 3.40
CA PHE A 13 -4.88 -8.58 4.84
C PHE A 13 -5.26 -7.21 5.40
N LEU A 14 -4.55 -6.15 4.97
CA LEU A 14 -4.79 -4.78 5.39
C LEU A 14 -6.07 -4.21 4.78
N LYS A 15 -6.31 -4.46 3.49
CA LYS A 15 -7.56 -4.07 2.82
C LYS A 15 -8.79 -4.69 3.48
N ALA A 16 -8.73 -5.97 3.82
CA ALA A 16 -9.82 -6.67 4.50
C ALA A 16 -10.18 -6.05 5.87
N ARG A 17 -9.28 -5.24 6.44
CA ARG A 17 -9.47 -4.48 7.68
C ARG A 17 -9.81 -3.00 7.47
N GLY A 18 -10.14 -2.60 6.24
CA GLY A 18 -10.49 -1.22 5.94
C GLY A 18 -9.29 -0.28 5.81
N TYR A 19 -8.08 -0.79 5.59
CA TYR A 19 -6.93 0.07 5.30
C TYR A 19 -6.85 0.40 3.82
N GLN A 20 -6.53 1.66 3.53
CA GLN A 20 -6.13 2.13 2.22
C GLN A 20 -4.59 2.11 2.12
N LEU A 21 -4.08 1.74 0.95
CA LEU A 21 -2.65 1.57 0.72
C LEU A 21 -2.13 2.65 -0.22
N PHE A 22 -0.99 3.23 0.15
CA PHE A 22 -0.36 4.33 -0.56
C PHE A 22 1.13 4.06 -0.76
N ARG A 23 1.70 4.66 -1.79
CA ARG A 23 3.15 4.85 -1.92
C ARG A 23 3.49 6.31 -1.73
N TYR A 24 4.61 6.59 -1.08
CA TYR A 24 5.13 7.95 -1.01
C TYR A 24 5.92 8.27 -2.27
N GLN A 25 5.61 9.39 -2.92
CA GLN A 25 6.39 9.93 -4.03
C GLN A 25 7.20 11.13 -3.54
N PRO A 26 8.51 10.97 -3.24
CA PRO A 26 9.29 12.00 -2.55
C PRO A 26 9.37 13.31 -3.30
N TYR A 27 9.52 13.26 -4.63
CA TYR A 27 9.64 14.46 -5.46
C TYR A 27 8.36 15.31 -5.44
N LEU A 28 7.18 14.68 -5.33
CA LEU A 28 5.91 15.38 -5.25
C LEU A 28 5.45 15.60 -3.80
N GLN A 29 6.15 15.00 -2.83
CA GLN A 29 5.77 14.94 -1.42
C GLN A 29 4.31 14.50 -1.21
N LYS A 30 3.85 13.54 -2.02
CA LYS A 30 2.45 13.08 -2.03
C LYS A 30 2.34 11.58 -1.79
N LEU A 31 1.26 11.21 -1.11
CA LEU A 31 0.80 9.84 -1.03
C LEU A 31 -0.05 9.54 -2.26
N ILE A 32 0.36 8.55 -3.04
CA ILE A 32 -0.35 8.10 -4.23
C ILE A 32 -1.02 6.77 -3.90
N PRO A 33 -2.35 6.62 -4.09
CA PRO A 33 -3.04 5.38 -3.83
C PRO A 33 -2.50 4.27 -4.74
N ILE A 34 -2.33 3.08 -4.19
CA ILE A 34 -1.84 1.91 -4.93
C ILE A 34 -3.04 1.08 -5.40
N ASP A 35 -3.09 0.81 -6.71
CA ASP A 35 -3.93 -0.24 -7.26
C ASP A 35 -3.21 -1.59 -7.14
N LEU A 36 -3.74 -2.46 -6.28
CA LEU A 36 -3.14 -3.76 -5.94
C LEU A 36 -3.10 -4.73 -7.13
N THR A 37 -3.90 -4.49 -8.16
CA THR A 37 -4.05 -5.41 -9.29
C THR A 37 -2.86 -5.43 -10.25
N LYS A 38 -1.98 -4.42 -10.21
CA LYS A 38 -0.94 -4.27 -11.25
C LYS A 38 0.49 -4.19 -10.75
N ASP A 39 0.76 -3.81 -9.51
CA ASP A 39 2.07 -3.19 -9.23
C ASP A 39 2.71 -3.45 -7.86
N LEU A 40 2.17 -4.37 -7.05
CA LEU A 40 2.70 -4.64 -5.72
C LEU A 40 4.03 -5.41 -5.70
N SER A 41 4.36 -6.12 -6.78
CA SER A 41 5.54 -7.01 -6.83
C SER A 41 6.88 -6.27 -6.85
N ASN A 42 6.87 -4.99 -7.24
CA ASN A 42 8.04 -4.13 -7.33
C ASN A 42 7.95 -2.87 -6.44
N GLN A 43 6.88 -2.70 -5.66
CA GLN A 43 6.71 -1.53 -4.80
C GLN A 43 7.23 -1.79 -3.39
N LEU A 44 8.25 -1.02 -3.01
CA LEU A 44 8.78 -0.92 -1.64
C LEU A 44 8.19 0.33 -0.98
N ASN A 45 8.08 0.34 0.35
CA ASN A 45 7.56 1.47 1.15
C ASN A 45 6.06 1.76 0.95
N ILE A 46 5.25 0.72 1.11
CA ILE A 46 3.79 0.84 1.15
C ILE A 46 3.38 1.38 2.53
N ILE A 47 2.53 2.40 2.54
CA ILE A 47 1.97 3.02 3.73
C ILE A 47 0.50 2.62 3.81
N ALA A 48 0.10 2.07 4.94
CA ALA A 48 -1.29 1.71 5.22
C ALA A 48 -1.93 2.76 6.12
N VAL A 49 -3.07 3.30 5.69
CA VAL A 49 -3.84 4.29 6.45
C VAL A 49 -5.24 3.72 6.70
N PRO A 50 -5.72 3.65 7.95
CA PRO A 50 -7.12 3.32 8.25
C PRO A 50 -8.08 4.23 7.50
N ALA A 51 -9.08 3.67 6.80
CA ALA A 51 -10.12 4.47 6.15
C ALA A 51 -10.94 5.30 7.16
N ASP A 52 -10.99 4.86 8.42
CA ASP A 52 -11.75 5.53 9.48
C ASP A 52 -11.01 6.73 10.12
N LEU A 53 -9.78 7.06 9.68
CA LEU A 53 -9.05 8.25 10.13
C LEU A 53 -9.33 9.50 9.27
N SER A 54 -10.11 9.38 8.19
CA SER A 54 -10.69 10.54 7.51
C SER A 54 -12.02 10.91 8.18
N ASN A 55 -11.92 11.74 9.23
CA ASN A 55 -12.98 12.51 9.91
C ASN A 55 -14.43 12.00 9.79
#